data_AF-A0A7L3M007-F1
#
_entry.id   AF-A0A7L3M007-F1
#
_cell.length_a   1.000
_cell.length_b   1.000
_cell.length_c   1.000
_cell.angle_alpha   90.00
_cell.angle_beta   90.00
_cell.angle_gamma   90.00
#
_symmetry.space_group_name_H-M   'P 1'
#
loop_
_entity.id
_entity.type
_entity.pdbx_description
1 polymer ?
#
loop_
_entity_poly.entity_id
_entity_poly.type
_entity_poly.pdbx_seq_one_letter_code
_entity_poly.pdbx_strand_id
1 'polypeptide(L)'
;MEELPELYAVFQGEVATVTEYGAFIKIPGCRRQGLVHRTHMSACRVDKPSEIVDVGDKVWVKLIGKEIKDDKLKLSLSMKVVNQGTGKDLDPNNVSLDQDERKRRTFRDYTSQKITLEAVLNTVCKKCGCKGHFAKECFVQPGGTKYSLIPEEEEEEVAATGCERDKKTNLTDDIPKKRKK
;
A
#
# COMPACT_ATOMS: atom_id res chain seq x y z
N MET A 1 -24.24 -34.65 -2.45
CA MET A 1 -23.47 -33.88 -3.43
C MET A 1 -23.11 -32.58 -2.74
N GLU A 2 -21.85 -32.35 -2.39
CA GLU A 2 -21.44 -31.09 -1.74
C GLU A 2 -21.41 -30.00 -2.83
N GLU A 3 -22.45 -29.18 -2.89
CA GLU A 3 -22.55 -28.10 -3.87
C GLU A 3 -21.84 -26.87 -3.30
N LEU A 4 -20.55 -26.77 -3.61
CA LEU A 4 -19.73 -25.63 -3.25
C LEU A 4 -19.96 -24.51 -4.27
N PRO A 5 -20.16 -23.25 -3.83
CA PRO A 5 -20.32 -22.14 -4.75
C PRO A 5 -19.11 -22.00 -5.68
N GLU A 6 -19.37 -21.53 -6.90
CA GLU A 6 -18.34 -21.18 -7.86
C GLU A 6 -17.49 -20.02 -7.37
N LEU A 7 -16.26 -19.92 -7.87
CA LEU A 7 -15.36 -18.82 -7.53
C LEU A 7 -16.00 -17.49 -7.94
N TYR A 8 -15.90 -16.47 -7.08
CA TYR A 8 -16.50 -15.14 -7.26
C TYR A 8 -18.02 -15.08 -7.22
N ALA A 9 -18.72 -16.19 -6.92
CA ALA A 9 -20.15 -16.15 -6.67
C ALA A 9 -20.48 -15.32 -5.43
N VAL A 10 -21.57 -14.55 -5.52
CA VAL A 10 -22.15 -13.80 -4.42
C VAL A 10 -23.35 -14.56 -3.88
N PHE A 11 -23.42 -14.74 -2.57
CA PHE A 11 -24.53 -15.40 -1.91
C PHE A 11 -24.76 -14.82 -0.52
N GLN A 12 -25.93 -15.11 0.04
CA GLN A 12 -26.28 -14.74 1.41
C GLN A 12 -25.89 -15.88 2.36
N GLY A 13 -25.20 -15.56 3.46
CA GLY A 13 -24.80 -16.52 4.49
C GLY A 13 -25.13 -16.03 5.89
N GLU A 14 -25.06 -16.93 6.86
CA GLU A 14 -25.33 -16.64 8.27
C GLU A 14 -24.04 -16.69 9.10
N VAL A 15 -23.80 -15.70 9.94
CA VAL A 15 -22.63 -15.66 10.83
C VAL A 15 -22.77 -16.74 11.91
N ALA A 16 -21.87 -17.71 11.94
CA ALA A 16 -21.88 -18.80 12.91
C ALA A 16 -21.07 -18.50 14.15
N THR A 17 -19.90 -17.88 13.98
CA THR A 17 -18.98 -17.58 15.08
C THR A 17 -18.10 -16.42 14.69
N VAL A 18 -17.87 -15.51 15.64
CA VAL A 18 -16.97 -14.37 15.48
C VAL A 18 -15.71 -14.60 16.31
N THR A 19 -14.55 -14.31 15.74
CA THR A 19 -13.23 -14.45 16.37
C THR A 19 -12.42 -13.17 16.15
N GLU A 20 -11.35 -12.95 16.90
CA GLU A 20 -10.54 -11.71 16.79
C GLU A 20 -9.91 -11.50 15.40
N TYR A 21 -9.66 -12.57 14.65
CA TYR A 21 -9.09 -12.48 13.31
C TYR A 21 -10.15 -12.38 12.19
N GLY A 22 -11.42 -12.65 12.49
CA GLY A 22 -12.47 -12.71 11.47
C GLY A 22 -13.76 -13.40 11.90
N ALA A 23 -14.67 -13.58 10.94
CA ALA A 23 -15.97 -14.20 11.16
C ALA A 23 -16.15 -15.46 10.30
N PHE A 24 -16.74 -16.50 10.89
CA PHE A 24 -17.14 -17.72 10.19
C PHE A 24 -18.57 -17.62 9.73
N ILE A 25 -18.79 -17.83 8.43
CA ILE A 25 -20.10 -17.72 7.80
C ILE A 25 -20.50 -19.09 7.27
N LYS A 26 -21.70 -19.51 7.65
CA LYS A 26 -22.37 -20.68 7.09
C LYS A 26 -22.91 -20.32 5.72
N ILE A 27 -22.45 -21.07 4.73
CA ILE A 27 -22.91 -20.97 3.35
C ILE A 27 -24.12 -21.90 3.21
N PRO A 28 -25.27 -21.44 2.70
CA PRO A 28 -26.43 -22.30 2.48
C PRO A 28 -26.05 -23.43 1.50
N GLY A 29 -26.41 -24.67 1.82
CA GLY A 29 -26.11 -25.86 1.00
C GLY A 29 -24.71 -26.46 1.20
N CYS A 30 -23.82 -25.80 1.95
CA CYS A 30 -22.50 -26.33 2.24
C CYS A 30 -22.41 -26.87 3.68
N ARG A 31 -21.73 -28.02 3.87
CA ARG A 31 -21.42 -28.53 5.21
C ARG A 31 -20.29 -27.76 5.90
N ARG A 32 -19.46 -27.06 5.12
CA ARG A 32 -18.28 -26.34 5.60
C ARG A 32 -18.55 -24.84 5.66
N GLN A 33 -17.91 -24.19 6.63
CA GLN A 33 -18.01 -22.76 6.86
C GLN A 33 -16.92 -22.04 6.07
N GLY A 34 -17.22 -20.83 5.61
CA GLY A 34 -16.23 -19.92 5.04
C GLY A 34 -15.72 -18.93 6.08
N LEU A 35 -14.47 -18.51 5.92
CA LEU A 35 -13.83 -17.54 6.79
C LEU A 35 -13.75 -16.18 6.08
N VAL A 36 -14.24 -15.13 6.74
CA VAL A 36 -13.97 -13.74 6.39
C VAL A 36 -12.90 -13.20 7.31
N HIS A 37 -11.73 -12.84 6.76
CA HIS A 37 -10.67 -12.18 7.54
C HIS A 37 -11.06 -10.73 7.85
N ARG A 38 -10.56 -10.15 8.96
CA ARG A 38 -10.86 -8.75 9.38
C ARG A 38 -10.64 -7.70 8.26
N THR A 39 -9.63 -7.90 7.42
CA THR A 39 -9.31 -7.01 6.29
C THR A 39 -10.31 -7.12 5.13
N HIS A 40 -11.09 -8.19 5.09
CA HIS A 40 -12.13 -8.42 4.09
C HIS A 40 -13.55 -8.17 4.63
N MET A 41 -13.69 -7.80 5.91
CA MET A 41 -14.98 -7.46 6.52
C MET A 41 -15.45 -6.07 6.08
N SER A 42 -14.56 -5.08 6.03
CA SER A 42 -14.89 -3.72 5.61
C SER A 42 -13.74 -3.06 4.84
N ALA A 43 -14.04 -1.99 4.12
CA ALA A 43 -13.01 -1.18 3.45
C ALA A 43 -12.18 -0.34 4.44
N CYS A 44 -12.74 -0.07 5.62
CA CYS A 44 -12.06 0.65 6.69
C CYS A 44 -11.26 -0.31 7.58
N ARG A 45 -10.33 0.23 8.36
CA ARG A 45 -9.58 -0.56 9.33
C ARG A 45 -10.51 -0.95 10.47
N VAL A 46 -10.58 -2.26 10.75
CA VAL A 46 -11.38 -2.85 11.81
C VAL A 46 -10.43 -3.33 12.91
N ASP A 47 -10.60 -2.80 14.12
CA ASP A 47 -9.86 -3.27 15.30
C ASP A 47 -10.52 -4.50 15.90
N LYS A 48 -11.85 -4.46 16.11
CA LYS A 48 -12.63 -5.57 16.67
C LYS A 48 -13.73 -6.00 15.70
N PRO A 49 -13.70 -7.23 15.17
CA PRO A 49 -14.73 -7.74 14.28
C PRO A 49 -16.08 -7.96 14.99
N SER A 50 -16.08 -8.13 16.31
CA SER A 50 -17.30 -8.27 17.13
C SER A 50 -18.17 -7.02 17.19
N GLU A 51 -17.69 -5.86 16.76
CA GLU A 51 -18.49 -4.63 16.72
C GLU A 51 -19.27 -4.45 15.41
N ILE A 52 -18.96 -5.28 14.39
CA ILE A 52 -19.53 -5.14 13.04
C ILE A 52 -20.59 -6.20 12.76
N VAL A 53 -20.37 -7.41 13.25
CA VAL A 53 -21.25 -8.56 13.00
C VAL A 53 -21.50 -9.30 14.29
N ASP A 54 -22.75 -9.70 14.48
CA ASP A 54 -23.19 -10.57 15.56
C ASP A 54 -23.42 -11.99 15.06
N VAL A 55 -23.42 -12.94 16.00
CA VAL A 55 -23.73 -14.34 15.69
C VAL A 55 -25.21 -14.46 15.32
N GLY A 56 -25.49 -15.07 14.17
CA GLY A 56 -26.84 -15.21 13.61
C GLY A 56 -27.19 -14.18 12.53
N ASP A 57 -26.32 -13.20 12.28
CA ASP A 57 -26.59 -12.18 11.26
C ASP A 57 -26.53 -12.75 9.84
N LYS A 58 -27.45 -12.28 9.00
CA LYS A 58 -27.49 -12.61 7.57
C LYS A 58 -26.73 -11.57 6.77
N VAL A 59 -25.64 -11.97 6.15
CA VAL A 59 -24.74 -11.09 5.41
C VAL A 59 -24.52 -11.59 3.98
N TRP A 60 -24.30 -10.64 3.07
CA TRP A 60 -23.94 -10.93 1.68
C TRP A 60 -22.44 -11.01 1.54
N VAL A 61 -21.96 -12.09 0.93
CA VAL A 61 -20.54 -12.36 0.77
C VAL A 61 -20.21 -12.87 -0.62
N LYS A 62 -18.99 -12.56 -1.05
CA LYS A 62 -18.38 -13.05 -2.29
C LYS A 62 -17.29 -14.07 -1.97
N LEU A 63 -17.25 -15.18 -2.71
CA LEU A 63 -16.18 -16.16 -2.62
C LEU A 63 -14.92 -15.64 -3.34
N ILE A 64 -13.84 -15.36 -2.60
CA ILE A 64 -12.57 -14.89 -3.19
C ILE A 64 -11.66 -16.06 -3.56
N GLY A 65 -11.61 -17.07 -2.69
CA GLY A 65 -10.61 -18.12 -2.78
C GLY A 65 -11.15 -19.44 -2.27
N LYS A 66 -10.87 -20.49 -3.02
CA LYS A 66 -11.23 -21.86 -2.71
C LYS A 66 -9.97 -22.71 -2.82
N GLU A 67 -9.46 -23.16 -1.67
CA GLU A 67 -8.33 -24.08 -1.62
C GLU A 67 -8.79 -25.44 -1.14
N ILE A 68 -8.53 -26.48 -1.94
CA ILE A 68 -8.75 -27.88 -1.59
C ILE A 68 -7.36 -28.51 -1.44
N LYS A 69 -6.96 -28.87 -0.21
CA LYS A 69 -5.73 -29.62 0.06
C LYS A 69 -6.04 -30.79 0.97
N ASP A 70 -5.74 -32.02 0.54
CA ASP A 70 -5.71 -33.22 1.38
C ASP A 70 -6.89 -33.28 2.39
N ASP A 71 -8.12 -33.28 1.87
CA ASP A 71 -9.40 -33.25 2.62
C ASP A 71 -9.76 -31.95 3.36
N LYS A 72 -8.84 -31.00 3.49
CA LYS A 72 -9.08 -29.66 4.05
C LYS A 72 -9.46 -28.67 2.95
N LEU A 73 -10.74 -28.31 2.93
CA LEU A 73 -11.29 -27.22 2.15
C LEU A 73 -11.24 -25.94 2.98
N LYS A 74 -10.53 -24.93 2.48
CA LYS A 74 -10.54 -23.57 3.02
C LYS A 74 -11.27 -22.66 2.05
N LEU A 75 -12.28 -21.97 2.57
CA LEU A 75 -13.09 -21.02 1.81
C LEU A 75 -12.81 -19.61 2.36
N SER A 76 -12.26 -18.75 1.52
CA SER A 76 -11.98 -17.35 1.85
C SER A 76 -13.08 -16.46 1.28
N LEU A 77 -13.78 -15.76 2.15
CA LEU A 77 -14.93 -14.92 1.83
C LEU A 77 -14.63 -13.44 2.03
N SER A 78 -15.36 -12.60 1.29
CA SER A 78 -15.29 -11.14 1.37
C SER A 78 -16.65 -10.53 1.60
N MET A 79 -16.71 -9.57 2.52
CA MET A 79 -17.88 -8.70 2.69
C MET A 79 -17.65 -7.33 2.05
N LYS A 80 -16.40 -6.86 1.94
CA LYS A 80 -16.06 -5.51 1.42
C LYS A 80 -16.48 -5.26 -0.03
N VAL A 81 -16.54 -6.32 -0.84
CA VAL A 81 -16.83 -6.25 -2.28
C VAL A 81 -18.32 -6.41 -2.58
N VAL A 82 -19.17 -6.61 -1.57
CA VAL A 82 -20.59 -6.84 -1.77
C VAL A 82 -21.39 -5.81 -0.98
N ASN A 83 -22.43 -5.26 -1.62
CA ASN A 83 -23.36 -4.38 -0.95
C ASN A 83 -24.31 -5.20 -0.05
N GLN A 84 -24.34 -4.91 1.24
CA GLN A 84 -25.18 -5.66 2.20
C GLN A 84 -26.68 -5.43 2.04
N GLY A 85 -27.10 -4.31 1.44
CA GLY A 85 -28.53 -4.01 1.23
C GLY A 85 -29.10 -4.63 -0.05
N THR A 86 -28.32 -4.65 -1.14
CA THR A 86 -28.81 -5.07 -2.46
C THR A 86 -28.23 -6.41 -2.92
N GLY A 87 -27.20 -6.94 -2.25
CA GLY A 87 -26.48 -8.15 -2.69
C GLY A 87 -25.72 -7.97 -4.00
N LYS A 88 -25.58 -6.74 -4.50
CA LYS A 88 -24.85 -6.44 -5.74
C LYS A 88 -23.35 -6.52 -5.50
N ASP A 89 -22.63 -7.10 -6.45
CA ASP A 89 -21.18 -7.07 -6.49
C ASP A 89 -20.69 -5.66 -6.83
N LEU A 90 -19.86 -5.09 -5.94
CA LEU A 90 -19.28 -3.76 -6.08
C LEU A 90 -17.96 -3.80 -6.86
N ASP A 91 -17.34 -4.97 -7.00
CA ASP A 91 -16.05 -5.14 -7.67
C ASP A 91 -16.09 -6.31 -8.66
N PRO A 92 -16.75 -6.15 -9.82
CA PRO A 92 -16.83 -7.20 -10.84
C PRO A 92 -15.46 -7.56 -11.43
N ASN A 93 -14.51 -6.62 -11.43
CA ASN A 93 -13.17 -6.82 -11.98
C ASN A 93 -12.17 -7.34 -10.93
N ASN A 94 -12.58 -7.53 -9.68
CA ASN A 94 -11.74 -7.97 -8.56
C ASN A 94 -10.47 -7.12 -8.33
N VAL A 95 -10.48 -5.84 -8.72
CA VAL A 95 -9.30 -4.96 -8.68
C VAL A 95 -8.84 -4.74 -7.24
N SER A 96 -9.80 -4.57 -6.32
CA SER A 96 -9.52 -4.36 -4.89
C SER A 96 -8.99 -5.62 -4.21
N LEU A 97 -9.18 -6.80 -4.80
CA LEU A 97 -8.62 -8.05 -4.30
C LEU A 97 -7.17 -8.23 -4.76
N ASP A 98 -6.89 -7.98 -6.04
CA ASP A 98 -5.52 -8.00 -6.58
C ASP A 98 -4.62 -6.95 -5.91
N GLN A 99 -5.11 -5.72 -5.70
CA GLN A 99 -4.34 -4.69 -5.00
C GLN A 99 -4.02 -5.08 -3.56
N ASP A 100 -4.98 -5.66 -2.84
CA ASP A 100 -4.75 -6.12 -1.46
C ASP A 100 -3.74 -7.28 -1.41
N GLU A 101 -3.81 -8.19 -2.38
CA GLU A 101 -2.85 -9.27 -2.49
C GLU A 101 -1.44 -8.74 -2.77
N ARG A 102 -1.30 -7.78 -3.70
CA ARG A 102 -0.02 -7.12 -3.98
C ARG A 102 0.54 -6.38 -2.77
N LYS A 103 -0.30 -5.68 -2.00
CA LYS A 103 0.11 -4.99 -0.77
C LYS A 103 0.56 -5.97 0.33
N ARG A 104 -0.05 -7.16 0.39
CA ARG A 104 0.33 -8.22 1.35
C ARG A 104 1.60 -8.95 0.96
N ARG A 105 1.94 -9.00 -0.33
CA ARG A 105 3.26 -9.46 -0.75
C ARG A 105 4.26 -8.48 -0.18
N THR A 106 5.05 -8.94 0.77
CA THR A 106 6.14 -8.17 1.34
C THR A 106 6.99 -7.66 0.18
N PHE A 107 7.16 -6.34 0.13
CA PHE A 107 8.10 -5.71 -0.76
C PHE A 107 9.45 -6.38 -0.51
N ARG A 108 9.87 -7.25 -1.43
CA ARG A 108 11.21 -7.81 -1.40
C ARG A 108 12.13 -6.66 -1.78
N ASP A 109 12.67 -5.99 -0.78
CA ASP A 109 13.83 -5.12 -0.91
C ASP A 109 14.98 -5.95 -1.51
N TYR A 110 15.03 -6.04 -2.85
CA TYR A 110 16.20 -6.57 -3.56
C TYR A 110 17.41 -5.61 -3.41
N THR A 111 17.20 -4.46 -2.76
CA THR A 111 18.15 -3.41 -2.42
C THR A 111 18.89 -3.65 -1.10
N SER A 112 18.83 -4.85 -0.51
CA SER A 112 19.73 -5.19 0.62
C SER A 112 21.22 -5.22 0.22
N GLN A 113 21.54 -5.15 -1.08
CA GLN A 113 22.82 -4.61 -1.49
C GLN A 113 22.78 -3.09 -1.29
N LYS A 114 23.21 -2.64 -0.10
CA LYS A 114 23.74 -1.28 0.04
C LYS A 114 24.64 -1.02 -1.16
N ILE A 115 24.29 -0.07 -2.01
CA ILE A 115 25.23 0.51 -2.96
C ILE A 115 26.26 1.23 -2.09
N THR A 116 27.32 0.52 -1.68
CA THR A 116 28.47 1.16 -1.08
C THR A 116 29.14 1.94 -2.20
N LEU A 117 29.16 3.26 -2.07
CA LEU A 117 30.01 4.12 -2.88
C LEU A 117 31.47 3.92 -2.43
N GLU A 118 31.98 2.70 -2.45
CA GLU A 118 33.39 2.39 -2.21
C GLU A 118 34.25 2.53 -3.48
N ALA A 119 33.89 3.49 -4.33
CA ALA A 119 34.84 4.08 -5.26
C ALA A 119 35.51 5.30 -4.62
N VAL A 120 36.07 5.14 -3.42
CA VAL A 120 37.08 6.09 -2.91
C VAL A 120 38.44 5.51 -3.26
N LEU A 121 38.81 5.59 -4.53
CA LEU A 121 40.22 5.49 -4.87
C LEU A 121 40.94 6.62 -4.08
N ASN A 122 41.90 6.27 -3.24
CA ASN A 122 42.77 7.21 -2.51
C ASN A 122 43.75 7.93 -3.46
N THR A 123 43.30 8.28 -4.65
CA THR A 123 44.09 8.93 -5.67
C THR A 123 43.58 10.35 -5.88
N VAL A 124 44.52 11.29 -5.86
CA VAL A 124 44.26 12.69 -6.16
C VAL A 124 44.46 12.87 -7.66
N CYS A 125 43.44 13.36 -8.36
CA CYS A 125 43.56 13.60 -9.79
C CYS A 125 44.58 14.72 -10.05
N LYS A 126 45.61 14.45 -10.87
CA LYS A 126 46.64 15.45 -11.23
C LYS A 126 46.11 16.61 -12.09
N LYS A 127 44.92 16.50 -12.70
CA LYS A 127 44.34 17.54 -13.57
C LYS A 127 43.41 18.51 -12.83
N CYS A 128 42.65 18.05 -11.83
CA CYS A 128 41.67 18.89 -11.12
C CYS A 128 41.87 18.95 -9.59
N GLY A 129 42.79 18.17 -9.03
CA GLY A 129 43.06 18.14 -7.58
C GLY A 129 41.96 17.50 -6.73
N CYS A 130 40.82 17.12 -7.30
CA CYS A 130 39.75 16.42 -6.58
C CYS A 130 40.14 14.95 -6.30
N LYS A 131 39.81 14.46 -5.11
CA LYS A 131 40.03 13.07 -4.68
C LYS A 131 38.95 12.16 -5.28
N GLY A 132 39.31 10.93 -5.64
CA GLY A 132 38.36 9.89 -6.02
C GLY A 132 38.27 9.55 -7.51
N HIS A 133 39.18 10.02 -8.36
CA HIS A 133 39.28 9.55 -9.76
C HIS A 133 40.69 9.69 -10.37
N PHE A 134 40.99 8.89 -11.40
CA PHE A 134 42.27 8.96 -12.14
C PHE A 134 42.25 10.07 -13.21
N ALA A 135 43.44 10.59 -13.56
CA ALA A 135 43.61 11.66 -14.55
C ALA A 135 43.12 11.32 -15.98
N LYS A 136 42.88 10.03 -16.25
CA LYS A 136 42.31 9.53 -17.52
C LYS A 136 40.78 9.64 -17.56
N GLU A 137 40.12 9.68 -16.41
CA GLU A 137 38.65 9.74 -16.26
C GLU A 137 38.17 11.12 -15.80
N CYS A 138 39.07 12.11 -15.80
CA CYS A 138 38.76 13.47 -15.40
C CYS A 138 37.92 14.16 -16.50
N PHE A 139 36.65 14.45 -16.19
CA PHE A 139 35.67 15.04 -17.11
C PHE A 139 35.86 16.56 -17.33
N VAL A 140 36.88 17.17 -16.73
CA VAL A 140 37.22 18.58 -16.99
C VAL A 140 37.90 18.66 -18.35
N GLN A 141 37.17 19.16 -19.35
CA GLN A 141 37.77 19.46 -20.64
C GLN A 141 38.83 20.57 -20.48
N PRO A 142 40.05 20.43 -21.04
CA PRO A 142 41.13 21.43 -20.95
C PRO A 142 40.85 22.80 -21.59
N GLY A 143 39.61 23.07 -22.00
CA GLY A 143 39.16 24.33 -22.61
C GLY A 143 37.69 24.64 -22.30
N GLY A 144 37.16 24.16 -21.16
CA GLY A 144 35.77 24.40 -20.77
C GLY A 144 35.49 25.88 -20.53
N THR A 145 34.63 26.45 -21.36
CA THR A 145 34.05 27.78 -21.19
C THR A 145 33.42 27.88 -19.79
N LYS A 146 33.94 28.78 -18.95
CA LYS A 146 33.20 29.27 -17.78
C LYS A 146 32.07 30.15 -18.31
N TYR A 147 30.85 29.62 -18.34
CA TYR A 147 29.68 30.48 -18.51
C TYR A 147 29.46 31.24 -17.21
N SER A 148 29.68 32.55 -17.23
CA SER A 148 29.08 33.46 -16.25
C SER A 148 27.57 33.44 -16.51
N LEU A 149 26.77 33.35 -15.46
CA LEU A 149 25.34 33.57 -15.57
C LEU A 149 25.11 34.94 -16.23
N ILE A 150 24.36 34.96 -17.33
CA ILE A 150 23.94 36.18 -18.00
C ILE A 150 23.00 36.90 -17.03
N PRO A 151 23.26 38.17 -16.65
CA PRO A 151 22.34 38.94 -15.83
C PRO A 151 20.98 39.00 -16.53
N GLU A 152 19.93 38.60 -15.81
CA GLU A 152 18.55 38.84 -16.20
C GLU A 152 18.28 40.34 -16.09
N GLU A 153 18.46 41.11 -17.17
CA GLU A 153 17.91 42.46 -17.27
C GLU A 153 17.18 42.64 -18.61
N GLU A 154 15.90 43.01 -18.48
CA GLU A 154 14.92 43.46 -19.47
C GLU A 154 14.18 42.39 -20.30
N GLU A 155 13.30 41.64 -19.62
CA GLU A 155 11.98 41.31 -20.19
C GLU A 155 11.03 42.49 -19.92
N GLU A 156 10.86 43.39 -20.90
CA GLU A 156 9.58 44.07 -21.08
C GLU A 156 8.75 43.25 -22.07
N GLU A 157 7.62 42.71 -21.60
CA GLU A 157 6.28 42.94 -22.17
C GLU A 157 5.24 42.03 -21.47
N VAL A 158 4.59 42.65 -20.49
CA VAL A 158 3.14 42.63 -20.19
C VAL A 158 2.38 41.31 -19.94
N ALA A 159 1.92 41.24 -18.68
CA ALA A 159 0.53 41.04 -18.26
C ALA A 159 -0.14 39.66 -18.44
N ALA A 160 -0.36 38.99 -17.30
CA ALA A 160 -1.70 38.82 -16.73
C ALA A 160 -1.65 38.14 -15.35
N THR A 161 -1.96 38.92 -14.30
CA THR A 161 -2.86 38.62 -13.16
C THR A 161 -2.87 37.18 -12.62
N GLY A 162 -2.43 36.84 -11.39
CA GLY A 162 -2.55 37.53 -10.10
C GLY A 162 -3.79 37.04 -9.32
N CYS A 163 -3.59 36.39 -8.17
CA CYS A 163 -4.41 36.45 -6.92
C CYS A 163 -4.00 35.27 -5.99
N GLU A 164 -3.00 35.44 -5.14
CA GLU A 164 -3.08 35.84 -3.71
C GLU A 164 -3.91 34.91 -2.80
N ARG A 165 -3.28 34.32 -1.78
CA ARG A 165 -3.40 34.78 -0.37
C ARG A 165 -2.71 33.87 0.64
N ASP A 166 -1.83 34.53 1.38
CA ASP A 166 -1.55 34.45 2.81
C ASP A 166 -2.26 33.38 3.65
N LYS A 167 -1.51 32.70 4.53
CA LYS A 167 -1.41 33.10 5.95
C LYS A 167 -0.58 32.10 6.78
N LYS A 168 0.45 32.68 7.41
CA LYS A 168 0.73 32.65 8.86
C LYS A 168 1.17 31.34 9.55
N THR A 169 2.32 31.49 10.23
CA THR A 169 2.59 31.18 11.67
C THR A 169 2.63 29.71 12.09
N ASN A 170 3.40 29.23 13.06
CA ASN A 170 4.18 29.77 14.19
C ASN A 170 5.09 28.61 14.68
N LEU A 171 6.26 28.87 15.30
CA LEU A 171 6.61 28.60 16.72
C LEU A 171 6.02 27.28 17.30
N THR A 172 6.71 26.36 17.98
CA THR A 172 7.72 26.46 19.07
C THR A 172 8.07 25.04 19.57
N ASP A 173 9.28 24.90 20.12
CA ASP A 173 9.72 24.10 21.29
C ASP A 173 9.56 22.56 21.37
N ASP A 174 10.71 21.90 21.28
CA ASP A 174 10.99 20.55 21.77
C ASP A 174 11.04 20.48 23.32
N ILE A 175 10.19 19.63 23.91
CA ILE A 175 10.21 19.28 25.34
C ILE A 175 10.94 17.94 25.55
N PRO A 176 11.95 17.82 26.44
CA PRO A 176 12.57 16.54 26.75
C PRO A 176 11.78 15.78 27.82
N LYS A 177 11.35 14.54 27.51
CA LYS A 177 10.71 13.62 28.47
C LYS A 177 11.74 13.03 29.44
N LYS A 178 11.61 13.40 30.72
CA LYS A 178 12.23 12.76 31.88
C LYS A 178 11.87 11.26 31.94
N ARG A 179 12.88 10.39 32.04
CA ARG A 179 12.73 8.99 32.44
C ARG A 179 12.59 8.93 33.97
N LYS A 180 11.46 8.39 34.45
CA LYS A 180 11.31 7.79 35.78
C LYS A 180 11.01 6.31 35.56
N LYS A 181 11.89 5.41 35.99
CA LYS A 181 11.70 4.50 37.14
C LYS A 181 12.94 3.63 37.25
#